data_AF-A0A851RRG9-F1
#
_entry.id   AF-A0A851RRG9-F1
#
_cell.length_a   1.000
_cell.length_b   1.000
_cell.length_c   1.000
_cell.angle_alpha   90.00
_cell.angle_beta   90.00
_cell.angle_gamma   90.00
#
_symmetry.space_group_name_H-M   'P 1'
#
loop_
_entity.id
_entity.type
_entity.pdbx_description
1 polymer ?
#
loop_
_entity_poly.entity_id
_entity_poly.type
_entity_poly.pdbx_seq_one_letter_code
_entity_poly.pdbx_strand_id
1 'polypeptide(L)'
;MDKTELIQKAKLAEQAERYDDMATCMKAVTEQGAELSNEERNLLSVAYKNVVGGRRSAWRVISSIEQKTDTSDKKMQLIKDYREKVESELRSICTTVLELLDKYLIANATNPESKVFYLKMKGDYFRYLAEVACGDDRKQTIENSQGAYQEAFDISKKEMQPTHPIRLGLALNFSVFYYEILNNPELACTLAKTAFDEAIAELDTLNEDSYKDSTLIMQLLRDNLTLWTSDSAGEECDAAEGAEN
;
A
#
# COMPACT_ATOMS: atom_id res chain seq x y z
N MET A 1 9.43 13.03 25.53
CA MET A 1 7.99 12.93 25.84
C MET A 1 7.72 11.49 26.22
N ASP A 2 6.84 11.26 27.18
CA ASP A 2 6.46 9.91 27.57
C ASP A 2 5.70 9.19 26.45
N LYS A 3 5.81 7.85 26.36
CA LYS A 3 5.15 7.04 25.32
C LYS A 3 3.64 7.27 25.34
N THR A 4 3.04 7.29 26.53
CA THR A 4 1.60 7.46 26.70
C THR A 4 1.13 8.85 26.25
N GLU A 5 1.89 9.90 26.55
CA GLU A 5 1.59 11.26 26.07
C GLU A 5 1.64 11.36 24.53
N LEU A 6 2.63 10.72 23.90
CA LEU A 6 2.75 10.71 22.44
C LEU A 6 1.57 9.99 21.78
N ILE A 7 1.13 8.86 22.35
CA ILE A 7 -0.03 8.11 21.85
C ILE A 7 -1.31 8.94 22.01
N GLN A 8 -1.50 9.61 23.15
CA GLN A 8 -2.65 10.49 23.36
C GLN A 8 -2.66 11.64 22.35
N LYS A 9 -1.50 12.25 22.09
CA LYS A 9 -1.38 13.29 21.04
C LYS A 9 -1.66 12.74 19.65
N ALA A 10 -1.20 11.53 19.32
CA ALA A 10 -1.49 10.89 18.04
C ALA A 10 -3.00 10.69 17.84
N LYS A 11 -3.72 10.23 18.88
CA LYS A 11 -5.19 10.08 18.85
C LYS A 11 -5.91 11.42 18.68
N LEU A 12 -5.46 12.48 19.35
CA LEU A 12 -6.00 13.82 19.17
C LEU A 12 -5.73 14.35 17.75
N ALA A 13 -4.55 14.10 17.21
CA ALA A 13 -4.17 14.48 15.86
C ALA A 13 -5.01 13.73 14.80
N GLU A 14 -5.30 12.45 15.02
CA GLU A 14 -6.23 11.66 14.19
C GLU A 14 -7.63 12.29 14.16
N GLN A 15 -8.20 12.61 15.33
CA GLN A 15 -9.52 13.25 15.43
C GLN A 15 -9.58 14.64 14.77
N ALA A 16 -8.44 15.34 14.74
CA ALA A 16 -8.29 16.64 14.10
C ALA A 16 -7.84 16.54 12.63
N GLU A 17 -7.72 15.34 12.07
CA GLU A 17 -7.23 15.06 10.71
C GLU A 17 -5.84 15.65 10.42
N ARG A 18 -5.04 15.88 11.47
CA ARG A 18 -3.65 16.38 11.38
C ARG A 18 -2.67 15.22 11.27
N TYR A 19 -2.74 14.49 10.16
CA TYR A 19 -1.98 13.24 9.98
C TYR A 19 -0.45 13.43 9.99
N ASP A 20 0.07 14.59 9.59
CA ASP A 20 1.52 14.90 9.69
C ASP A 20 1.98 14.97 11.17
N ASP A 21 1.16 15.57 12.05
CA ASP A 21 1.42 15.61 13.49
C ASP A 21 1.31 14.20 14.10
N MET A 22 0.30 13.44 13.66
CA MET A 22 0.10 12.05 14.06
C MET A 22 1.31 11.19 13.70
N ALA A 23 1.81 11.30 12.46
CA ALA A 23 2.98 10.57 11.99
C ALA A 23 4.24 10.95 12.78
N THR A 24 4.41 12.23 13.11
CA THR A 24 5.52 12.70 13.96
C THR A 24 5.47 12.09 15.35
N CYS A 25 4.29 12.02 15.98
CA CYS A 25 4.12 11.40 17.29
C CYS A 25 4.39 9.89 17.22
N MET A 26 3.83 9.19 16.23
CA MET A 26 4.00 7.75 16.09
C MET A 26 5.41 7.33 15.70
N LYS A 27 6.13 8.17 14.94
CA LYS A 27 7.57 8.02 14.70
C LYS A 27 8.34 8.05 16.02
N ALA A 28 8.11 9.06 16.85
CA ALA A 28 8.77 9.18 18.15
C ALA A 28 8.42 8.04 19.12
N VAL A 29 7.23 7.45 19.03
CA VAL A 29 6.87 6.22 19.78
C VAL A 29 7.66 5.03 19.27
N THR A 30 7.77 4.88 17.95
CA THR A 30 8.46 3.74 17.32
C THR A 30 9.97 3.76 17.61
N GLU A 31 10.59 4.94 17.58
CA GLU A 31 12.03 5.12 17.84
C GLU A 31 12.44 4.86 19.29
N GLN A 32 11.48 4.67 20.22
CA GLN A 32 11.78 4.21 21.59
C GLN A 32 12.18 2.72 21.64
N GLY A 33 11.98 1.97 20.55
CA GLY A 33 12.50 0.61 20.38
C GLY A 33 11.69 -0.50 21.06
N ALA A 34 10.60 -0.19 21.75
CA ALA A 34 9.68 -1.19 22.27
C ALA A 34 8.73 -1.70 21.17
N GLU A 35 8.35 -2.98 21.24
CA GLU A 35 7.35 -3.55 20.32
C GLU A 35 6.01 -2.79 20.45
N LEU A 36 5.40 -2.49 19.31
CA LEU A 36 4.13 -1.77 19.27
C LEU A 36 2.95 -2.71 19.53
N SER A 37 2.01 -2.27 20.35
CA SER A 37 0.73 -2.95 20.51
C SER A 37 -0.10 -2.94 19.21
N ASN A 38 -1.16 -3.76 19.13
CA ASN A 38 -2.06 -3.74 17.97
C ASN A 38 -2.65 -2.34 17.72
N GLU A 39 -3.04 -1.63 18.77
CA GLU A 39 -3.57 -0.26 18.67
C GLU A 39 -2.50 0.72 18.17
N GLU A 40 -1.28 0.67 18.74
CA GLU A 40 -0.16 1.54 18.35
C GLU A 40 0.25 1.30 16.89
N ARG A 41 0.29 0.04 16.45
CA ARG A 41 0.55 -0.35 15.08
C ARG A 41 -0.51 0.18 14.11
N ASN A 42 -1.78 0.11 14.50
CA ASN A 42 -2.87 0.67 13.70
C ASN A 42 -2.75 2.19 13.58
N LEU A 43 -2.46 2.90 14.68
CA LEU A 43 -2.23 4.35 14.65
C LEU A 43 -1.06 4.73 13.72
N LEU A 44 0.06 4.01 13.78
CA LEU A 44 1.21 4.24 12.90
C LEU A 44 0.81 4.07 11.42
N SER A 45 0.07 3.00 11.11
CA SER A 45 -0.38 2.70 9.75
C SER A 45 -1.35 3.75 9.22
N VAL A 46 -2.34 4.15 10.02
CA VAL A 46 -3.31 5.19 9.66
C VAL A 46 -2.63 6.53 9.43
N ALA A 47 -1.70 6.92 10.30
CA ALA A 47 -0.97 8.17 10.19
C ALA A 47 -0.23 8.27 8.84
N TYR A 48 0.64 7.30 8.56
CA TYR A 48 1.46 7.36 7.36
C TYR A 48 0.67 7.07 6.09
N LYS A 49 -0.38 6.22 6.13
CA LYS A 49 -1.29 6.00 5.00
C LYS A 49 -1.93 7.31 4.54
N ASN A 50 -2.42 8.13 5.47
CA ASN A 50 -3.05 9.41 5.13
C ASN A 50 -2.03 10.43 4.65
N VAL A 51 -0.87 10.54 5.31
CA VAL A 51 0.22 11.45 4.90
C VAL A 51 0.66 11.14 3.47
N VAL A 52 1.01 9.88 3.17
CA VAL A 52 1.47 9.48 1.83
C VAL A 52 0.35 9.51 0.80
N GLY A 53 -0.88 9.17 1.19
CA GLY A 53 -2.07 9.21 0.32
C GLY A 53 -2.32 10.60 -0.26
N GLY A 54 -2.22 11.64 0.56
CA GLY A 54 -2.35 13.03 0.11
C GLY A 54 -1.29 13.41 -0.95
N ARG A 55 -0.02 13.00 -0.74
CA ARG A 55 1.08 13.30 -1.67
C ARG A 55 0.95 12.51 -2.97
N ARG A 56 0.53 11.24 -2.91
CA ARG A 56 0.25 10.42 -4.10
C ARG A 56 -0.87 11.01 -4.94
N SER A 57 -1.97 11.43 -4.31
CA SER A 57 -3.08 12.09 -5.02
C SER A 57 -2.64 13.39 -5.68
N ALA A 58 -1.88 14.23 -4.96
CA ALA A 58 -1.33 15.46 -5.52
C ALA A 58 -0.40 15.17 -6.71
N TRP A 59 0.49 14.18 -6.58
CA TRP A 59 1.40 13.77 -7.64
C TRP A 59 0.64 13.31 -8.90
N ARG A 60 -0.38 12.44 -8.77
CA ARG A 60 -1.19 12.00 -9.91
C ARG A 60 -1.84 13.17 -10.66
N VAL A 61 -2.39 14.14 -9.92
CA VAL A 61 -3.02 15.33 -10.52
C VAL A 61 -1.99 16.15 -11.28
N ILE A 62 -0.83 16.42 -10.67
CA ILE A 62 0.22 17.24 -11.30
C ILE A 62 0.80 16.52 -12.53
N SER A 63 1.08 15.22 -12.43
CA SER A 63 1.55 14.41 -13.56
C SER A 63 0.55 14.39 -14.71
N SER A 64 -0.76 14.32 -14.42
CA SER A 64 -1.80 14.42 -15.45
C SER A 64 -1.85 15.81 -16.10
N ILE A 65 -1.62 16.88 -15.34
CA ILE A 65 -1.54 18.24 -15.87
C ILE A 65 -0.30 18.38 -16.76
N GLU A 66 0.86 17.88 -16.34
CA GLU A 66 2.11 17.90 -17.13
C GLU A 66 1.91 17.21 -18.49
N GLN A 67 1.31 16.01 -18.50
CA GLN A 67 1.04 15.25 -19.72
C GLN A 67 0.09 15.94 -20.70
N LYS A 68 -0.86 16.76 -20.20
CA LYS A 68 -1.86 17.46 -21.03
C LYS A 68 -1.42 18.85 -21.48
N THR A 69 -0.27 19.33 -21.01
CA THR A 69 0.15 20.72 -21.22
C THR A 69 1.00 20.86 -22.48
N ASP A 70 0.40 21.20 -23.64
CA ASP A 70 1.12 21.52 -24.88
C ASP A 70 1.48 23.03 -25.01
N THR A 71 1.85 23.68 -23.90
CA THR A 71 2.05 25.16 -23.86
C THR A 71 3.50 25.57 -23.59
N SER A 72 3.76 26.88 -23.67
CA SER A 72 5.10 27.49 -23.61
C SER A 72 6.06 26.88 -22.57
N ASP A 73 7.33 26.76 -22.94
CA ASP A 73 8.41 26.16 -22.14
C ASP A 73 8.45 26.59 -20.67
N LYS A 74 8.12 27.86 -20.36
CA LYS A 74 8.12 28.39 -18.98
C LYS A 74 7.05 27.76 -18.08
N LYS A 75 5.86 27.48 -18.63
CA LYS A 75 4.76 26.86 -17.87
C LYS A 75 5.03 25.37 -17.66
N MET A 76 5.58 24.71 -18.68
CA MET A 76 6.02 23.31 -18.57
C MET A 76 7.08 23.15 -17.48
N GLN A 77 8.09 24.03 -17.46
CA GLN A 77 9.13 23.98 -16.43
C GLN A 77 8.56 24.15 -15.01
N LEU A 78 7.63 25.09 -14.80
CA LEU A 78 6.99 25.29 -13.50
C LEU A 78 6.23 24.05 -13.02
N ILE A 79 5.50 23.39 -13.92
CA ILE A 79 4.76 22.16 -13.60
C ILE A 79 5.72 21.04 -13.23
N LYS A 80 6.80 20.88 -14.01
CA LYS A 80 7.84 19.88 -13.75
C LYS A 80 8.51 20.10 -12.39
N ASP A 81 8.92 21.33 -12.08
CA ASP A 81 9.55 21.67 -10.79
C ASP A 81 8.62 21.36 -9.61
N TYR A 82 7.31 21.62 -9.79
CA TYR A 82 6.33 21.32 -8.76
C TYR A 82 6.06 19.82 -8.61
N ARG A 83 6.04 19.06 -9.71
CA ARG A 83 5.98 17.58 -9.66
C ARG A 83 7.17 17.03 -8.89
N GLU A 84 8.39 17.44 -9.25
CA GLU A 84 9.63 16.96 -8.62
C GLU A 84 9.68 17.28 -7.12
N LYS A 85 9.13 18.43 -6.71
CA LYS A 85 8.94 18.75 -5.28
C LYS A 85 8.04 17.73 -4.58
N VAL A 86 6.86 17.43 -5.15
CA VAL A 86 5.93 16.46 -4.56
C VAL A 86 6.55 15.05 -4.53
N GLU A 87 7.30 14.68 -5.56
CA GLU A 87 8.05 13.41 -5.58
C GLU A 87 9.09 13.35 -4.46
N SER A 88 9.84 14.44 -4.22
CA SER A 88 10.82 14.50 -3.15
C SER A 88 10.16 14.31 -1.77
N GLU A 89 9.01 14.97 -1.54
CA GLU A 89 8.22 14.80 -0.31
C GLU A 89 7.74 13.34 -0.14
N LEU A 90 7.19 12.75 -1.21
CA LEU A 90 6.74 11.35 -1.20
C LEU A 90 7.89 10.40 -0.91
N ARG A 91 9.03 10.58 -1.58
CA ARG A 91 10.25 9.77 -1.36
C ARG A 91 10.70 9.88 0.09
N SER A 92 10.78 11.09 0.64
CA SER A 92 11.18 11.32 2.03
C SER A 92 10.25 10.61 3.03
N ILE A 93 8.94 10.65 2.81
CA ILE A 93 7.95 9.96 3.65
C ILE A 93 8.17 8.44 3.57
N CYS A 94 8.30 7.89 2.36
CA CYS A 94 8.48 6.46 2.17
C CYS A 94 9.80 5.96 2.78
N THR A 95 10.91 6.67 2.55
CA THR A 95 12.21 6.33 3.17
C THR A 95 12.12 6.36 4.69
N THR A 96 11.45 7.37 5.28
CA THR A 96 11.25 7.43 6.73
C THR A 96 10.55 6.18 7.26
N VAL A 97 9.46 5.76 6.61
CA VAL A 97 8.71 4.57 7.03
C VAL A 97 9.52 3.30 6.84
N LEU A 98 10.21 3.14 5.71
CA LEU A 98 11.06 1.97 5.45
C LEU A 98 12.18 1.85 6.49
N GLU A 99 12.79 2.96 6.90
CA GLU A 99 13.78 2.96 7.97
C GLU A 99 13.19 2.56 9.32
N LEU A 100 11.98 3.03 9.66
CA LEU A 100 11.30 2.62 10.89
C LEU A 100 11.00 1.13 10.89
N LEU A 101 10.54 0.61 9.75
CA LEU A 101 10.23 -0.80 9.55
C LEU A 101 11.47 -1.67 9.74
N ASP A 102 12.58 -1.32 9.09
CA ASP A 102 13.80 -2.13 9.13
C ASP A 102 14.53 -2.04 10.47
N LYS A 103 14.62 -0.84 11.08
CA LYS A 103 15.40 -0.63 12.30
C LYS A 103 14.66 -1.02 13.59
N TYR A 104 13.34 -0.82 13.65
CA TYR A 104 12.60 -0.90 14.92
C TYR A 104 11.43 -1.88 14.91
N LEU A 105 10.77 -2.11 13.78
CA LEU A 105 9.52 -2.87 13.76
C LEU A 105 9.71 -4.32 13.33
N ILE A 106 10.22 -4.57 12.13
CA ILE A 106 10.45 -5.92 11.60
C ILE A 106 11.49 -6.65 12.42
N ALA A 107 12.56 -5.96 12.82
CA ALA A 107 13.64 -6.53 13.63
C ALA A 107 13.18 -6.98 15.03
N ASN A 108 12.15 -6.34 15.59
CA ASN A 108 11.64 -6.62 16.93
C ASN A 108 10.30 -7.38 16.93
N ALA A 109 9.73 -7.68 15.76
CA ALA A 109 8.44 -8.36 15.64
C ALA A 109 8.55 -9.82 16.06
N THR A 110 7.89 -10.18 17.16
CA THR A 110 7.91 -11.54 17.70
C THR A 110 6.74 -12.39 17.21
N ASN A 111 5.59 -11.77 16.94
CA ASN A 111 4.38 -12.42 16.46
C ASN A 111 4.34 -12.45 14.92
N PRO A 112 4.04 -13.61 14.28
CA PRO A 112 3.77 -13.70 12.83
C PRO A 112 2.80 -12.64 12.30
N GLU A 113 1.73 -12.29 13.02
CA GLU A 113 0.79 -11.23 12.63
C GLU A 113 1.44 -9.86 12.51
N SER A 114 2.25 -9.48 13.49
CA SER A 114 2.99 -8.23 13.46
C SER A 114 4.02 -8.22 12.33
N LYS A 115 4.73 -9.34 12.12
CA LYS A 115 5.74 -9.46 11.07
C LYS A 115 5.12 -9.34 9.68
N VAL A 116 4.03 -10.05 9.40
CA VAL A 116 3.30 -9.93 8.12
C VAL A 116 2.75 -8.53 7.93
N PHE A 117 2.22 -7.89 8.98
CA PHE A 117 1.74 -6.51 8.90
C PHE A 117 2.85 -5.54 8.48
N TYR A 118 4.02 -5.63 9.11
CA TYR A 118 5.15 -4.75 8.80
C TYR A 118 5.77 -5.05 7.44
N LEU A 119 5.89 -6.32 7.04
CA LEU A 119 6.37 -6.68 5.70
C LEU A 119 5.40 -6.24 4.60
N LYS A 120 4.10 -6.39 4.82
CA LYS A 120 3.06 -5.83 3.94
C LYS A 120 3.23 -4.32 3.80
N MET A 121 3.42 -3.62 4.92
CA MET A 121 3.66 -2.18 4.93
C MET A 121 4.95 -1.84 4.16
N LYS A 122 6.04 -2.59 4.35
CA LYS A 122 7.29 -2.44 3.59
C LYS A 122 7.07 -2.56 2.08
N GLY A 123 6.31 -3.58 1.64
CA GLY A 123 5.88 -3.72 0.25
C GLY A 123 5.07 -2.52 -0.25
N ASP A 124 4.10 -2.04 0.54
CA ASP A 124 3.29 -0.87 0.20
C ASP A 124 4.13 0.39 -0.03
N TYR A 125 5.11 0.68 0.83
CA TYR A 125 5.96 1.87 0.68
C TYR A 125 6.98 1.76 -0.46
N PHE A 126 7.52 0.57 -0.73
CA PHE A 126 8.32 0.38 -1.94
C PHE A 126 7.47 0.51 -3.21
N ARG A 127 6.23 -0.02 -3.21
CA ARG A 127 5.30 0.20 -4.32
C ARG A 127 5.04 1.68 -4.57
N TYR A 128 4.82 2.49 -3.53
CA TYR A 128 4.65 3.94 -3.68
C TYR A 128 5.90 4.63 -4.23
N LEU A 129 7.10 4.18 -3.86
CA LEU A 129 8.33 4.66 -4.48
C LEU A 129 8.43 4.26 -5.95
N ALA A 130 7.99 3.06 -6.33
CA ALA A 130 8.04 2.56 -7.71
C ALA A 130 7.10 3.35 -8.65
N GLU A 131 6.03 3.96 -8.11
CA GLU A 131 5.12 4.83 -8.87
C GLU A 131 5.82 6.11 -9.36
N VAL A 132 6.79 6.64 -8.59
CA VAL A 132 7.49 7.90 -8.91
C VAL A 132 8.93 7.72 -9.37
N ALA A 133 9.48 6.51 -9.27
CA ALA A 133 10.86 6.21 -9.64
C ALA A 133 11.02 6.09 -11.17
N CYS A 134 12.22 6.38 -11.67
CA CYS A 134 12.60 6.31 -13.08
C CYS A 134 13.92 5.53 -13.24
N GLY A 135 14.12 4.90 -14.41
CA GLY A 135 15.37 4.19 -14.72
C GLY A 135 15.68 3.02 -13.78
N ASP A 136 16.96 2.85 -13.43
CA ASP A 136 17.46 1.71 -12.62
C ASP A 136 16.90 1.70 -11.19
N ASP A 137 16.67 2.88 -10.60
CA ASP A 137 16.06 3.02 -9.27
C ASP A 137 14.66 2.38 -9.22
N ARG A 138 13.91 2.44 -10.32
CA ARG A 138 12.58 1.82 -10.41
C ARG A 138 12.68 0.30 -10.33
N LYS A 139 13.62 -0.31 -11.05
CA LYS A 139 13.79 -1.77 -11.06
C LYS A 139 14.11 -2.30 -9.65
N GLN A 140 15.09 -1.70 -8.97
CA GLN A 140 15.46 -2.09 -7.61
C GLN A 140 14.29 -1.93 -6.63
N THR A 141 13.54 -0.83 -6.77
CA THR A 141 12.37 -0.56 -5.91
C THR A 141 11.27 -1.60 -6.12
N ILE A 142 11.03 -2.03 -7.36
CA ILE A 142 10.06 -3.09 -7.70
C ILE A 142 10.49 -4.42 -7.09
N GLU A 143 11.77 -4.81 -7.23
CA GLU A 143 12.30 -6.05 -6.66
C GLU A 143 12.17 -6.05 -5.13
N ASN A 144 12.47 -4.92 -4.47
CA ASN A 144 12.32 -4.78 -3.02
C ASN A 144 10.85 -4.89 -2.58
N SER A 145 9.93 -4.28 -3.34
CA SER A 145 8.49 -4.38 -3.09
C SER A 145 8.00 -5.82 -3.21
N GLN A 146 8.40 -6.51 -4.28
CA GLN A 146 8.01 -7.90 -4.53
C GLN A 146 8.57 -8.83 -3.45
N GLY A 147 9.84 -8.67 -3.08
CA GLY A 147 10.46 -9.46 -2.01
C GLY A 147 9.74 -9.32 -0.67
N ALA A 148 9.38 -8.09 -0.30
CA ALA A 148 8.65 -7.83 0.94
C ALA A 148 7.23 -8.44 0.95
N TYR A 149 6.49 -8.30 -0.17
CA TYR A 149 5.17 -8.94 -0.29
C TYR A 149 5.26 -10.46 -0.30
N GLN A 150 6.24 -11.04 -0.99
CA GLN A 150 6.42 -12.48 -1.05
C GLN A 150 6.77 -13.07 0.32
N GLU A 151 7.69 -12.45 1.06
CA GLU A 151 8.00 -12.89 2.43
C GLU A 151 6.77 -12.80 3.34
N ALA A 152 6.00 -11.70 3.26
CA ALA A 152 4.75 -11.56 3.99
C ALA A 152 3.74 -12.66 3.61
N PHE A 153 3.66 -12.99 2.32
CA PHE A 153 2.69 -13.94 1.78
C PHE A 153 2.99 -15.35 2.24
N ASP A 154 4.26 -15.76 2.18
CA ASP A 154 4.72 -17.08 2.61
C ASP A 154 4.47 -17.30 4.12
N ILE A 155 4.75 -16.29 4.95
CA ILE A 155 4.44 -16.34 6.39
C ILE A 155 2.93 -16.40 6.61
N SER A 156 2.15 -15.56 5.92
CA SER A 156 0.69 -15.51 6.08
C SER A 156 0.00 -16.83 5.70
N LYS A 157 0.49 -17.51 4.65
CA LYS A 157 -0.05 -18.82 4.23
C LYS A 157 0.18 -19.91 5.27
N LYS A 158 1.30 -19.84 5.99
CA LYS A 158 1.68 -20.85 6.97
C LYS A 158 1.06 -20.61 8.34
N GLU A 159 0.97 -19.35 8.77
CA GLU A 159 0.67 -18.99 10.17
C GLU A 159 -0.72 -18.33 10.34
N MET A 160 -1.47 -18.06 9.26
CA MET A 160 -2.78 -17.38 9.34
C MET A 160 -3.88 -18.09 8.55
N GLN A 161 -5.11 -18.02 9.06
CA GLN A 161 -6.29 -18.50 8.35
C GLN A 161 -6.57 -17.65 7.09
N PRO A 162 -7.11 -18.25 6.00
CA PRO A 162 -7.48 -17.53 4.78
C PRO A 162 -8.40 -16.33 4.99
N THR A 163 -9.28 -16.40 6.00
CA THR A 163 -10.22 -15.35 6.36
C THR A 163 -9.61 -14.23 7.20
N HIS A 164 -8.34 -14.33 7.61
CA HIS A 164 -7.72 -13.35 8.48
C HIS A 164 -7.55 -11.99 7.78
N PRO A 165 -8.00 -10.85 8.37
CA PRO A 165 -7.99 -9.54 7.71
C PRO A 165 -6.61 -9.11 7.19
N ILE A 166 -5.53 -9.39 7.93
CA ILE A 166 -4.15 -9.05 7.50
C ILE A 166 -3.75 -9.86 6.26
N ARG A 167 -4.12 -11.16 6.18
CA ARG A 167 -3.80 -12.03 5.04
C ARG A 167 -4.59 -11.60 3.81
N LEU A 168 -5.88 -11.31 3.96
CA LEU A 168 -6.72 -10.77 2.89
C LEU A 168 -6.21 -9.42 2.38
N GLY A 169 -5.89 -8.50 3.30
CA GLY A 169 -5.36 -7.19 2.96
C GLY A 169 -4.00 -7.25 2.28
N LEU A 170 -3.18 -8.24 2.63
CA LEU A 170 -1.93 -8.53 1.93
C LEU A 170 -2.20 -9.01 0.49
N ALA A 171 -3.08 -10.00 0.31
CA ALA A 171 -3.43 -10.51 -1.01
C ALA A 171 -4.00 -9.41 -1.92
N LEU A 172 -4.85 -8.53 -1.37
CA LEU A 172 -5.38 -7.37 -2.06
C LEU A 172 -4.27 -6.42 -2.54
N ASN A 173 -3.35 -6.05 -1.67
CA ASN A 173 -2.29 -5.12 -2.05
C ASN A 173 -1.26 -5.75 -3.00
N PHE A 174 -1.00 -7.05 -2.84
CA PHE A 174 -0.08 -7.78 -3.71
C PHE A 174 -0.66 -8.02 -5.10
N SER A 175 -1.98 -8.25 -5.23
CA SER A 175 -2.63 -8.33 -6.55
C SER A 175 -2.60 -6.98 -7.27
N VAL A 176 -2.86 -5.87 -6.57
CA VAL A 176 -2.70 -4.51 -7.12
C VAL A 176 -1.26 -4.26 -7.57
N PHE A 177 -0.26 -4.73 -6.82
CA PHE A 177 1.15 -4.64 -7.24
C PHE A 177 1.41 -5.40 -8.55
N TYR A 178 0.90 -6.63 -8.68
CA TYR A 178 1.02 -7.39 -9.94
C TYR A 178 0.38 -6.67 -11.12
N TYR A 179 -0.80 -6.07 -10.91
CA TYR A 179 -1.53 -5.36 -11.95
C TYR A 179 -0.85 -4.03 -12.32
N GLU A 180 -0.70 -3.12 -11.37
CA GLU A 180 -0.29 -1.73 -11.62
C GLU A 180 1.22 -1.56 -11.83
N ILE A 181 2.05 -2.40 -11.19
CA ILE A 181 3.51 -2.20 -11.18
C ILE A 181 4.23 -3.18 -12.11
N LEU A 182 3.86 -4.47 -12.05
CA LEU A 182 4.46 -5.50 -12.89
C LEU A 182 3.76 -5.70 -14.24
N ASN A 183 2.61 -5.01 -14.45
CA ASN A 183 1.81 -5.14 -15.66
C ASN A 183 1.49 -6.61 -16.01
N ASN A 184 1.16 -7.40 -14.98
CA ASN A 184 0.83 -8.81 -15.09
C ASN A 184 -0.61 -9.06 -14.59
N PRO A 185 -1.63 -8.76 -15.43
CA PRO A 185 -3.03 -8.86 -15.03
C PRO A 185 -3.47 -10.31 -14.74
N GLU A 186 -2.93 -11.30 -15.46
CA GLU A 186 -3.24 -12.71 -15.24
C GLU A 186 -2.88 -13.16 -13.82
N LEU A 187 -1.66 -12.81 -13.37
CA LEU A 187 -1.19 -13.16 -12.03
C LEU A 187 -1.94 -12.37 -10.95
N ALA A 188 -2.26 -11.10 -11.20
CA ALA A 188 -3.07 -10.28 -10.30
C ALA A 188 -4.47 -10.87 -10.07
N CYS A 189 -5.17 -11.21 -11.16
CA CYS A 189 -6.50 -11.83 -11.12
C CYS A 189 -6.45 -13.21 -10.46
N THR A 190 -5.45 -14.03 -10.78
CA THR A 190 -5.27 -15.35 -10.16
C THR A 190 -5.10 -15.22 -8.66
N LEU A 191 -4.21 -14.34 -8.19
CA LEU A 191 -3.96 -14.14 -6.76
C LEU A 191 -5.20 -13.63 -6.03
N ALA A 192 -5.88 -12.62 -6.59
CA ALA A 192 -7.08 -12.05 -5.99
C ALA A 192 -8.23 -13.07 -5.92
N LYS A 193 -8.44 -13.85 -6.99
CA LYS A 193 -9.47 -14.88 -7.07
C LYS A 193 -9.19 -16.01 -6.08
N THR A 194 -7.97 -16.54 -6.04
CA THR A 194 -7.60 -17.59 -5.08
C THR A 194 -7.82 -17.14 -3.64
N ALA A 195 -7.39 -15.93 -3.28
CA ALA A 195 -7.60 -15.42 -1.92
C ALA A 195 -9.09 -15.25 -1.57
N PHE A 196 -9.90 -14.80 -2.53
CA PHE A 196 -11.35 -14.66 -2.37
C PHE A 196 -12.05 -16.02 -2.20
N ASP A 197 -11.73 -16.99 -3.06
CA ASP A 197 -12.33 -18.33 -3.05
C ASP A 197 -11.95 -19.10 -1.76
N GLU A 198 -10.67 -19.04 -1.35
CA GLU A 198 -10.21 -19.63 -0.08
C GLU A 198 -10.94 -19.03 1.13
N ALA A 199 -11.15 -17.70 1.13
CA ALA A 199 -11.84 -17.03 2.22
C ALA A 199 -13.35 -17.32 2.25
N ILE A 200 -14.00 -17.48 1.09
CA ILE A 200 -15.39 -17.93 1.03
C ILE A 200 -15.54 -19.33 1.61
N ALA A 201 -14.62 -20.25 1.29
CA ALA A 201 -14.70 -21.63 1.75
C ALA A 201 -14.65 -21.76 3.29
N GLU A 202 -14.06 -20.79 3.98
CA GLU A 202 -13.88 -20.79 5.43
C GLU A 202 -14.63 -19.64 6.13
N LEU A 203 -15.53 -18.94 5.42
CA LEU A 203 -16.23 -17.75 5.96
C LEU A 203 -17.04 -18.06 7.23
N ASP A 204 -17.59 -19.27 7.32
CA ASP A 204 -18.39 -19.74 8.46
C ASP A 204 -17.59 -19.89 9.76
N THR A 205 -16.25 -19.82 9.69
CA THR A 205 -15.35 -19.93 10.85
C THR A 205 -15.04 -18.58 11.50
N LEU A 206 -15.46 -17.47 10.91
CA LEU A 206 -15.16 -16.12 11.39
C LEU A 206 -15.95 -15.77 12.67
N ASN A 207 -15.28 -15.08 13.60
CA ASN A 207 -15.94 -14.44 14.72
C ASN A 207 -16.58 -13.10 14.30
N GLU A 208 -17.58 -12.62 15.06
CA GLU A 208 -18.32 -11.38 14.74
C GLU A 208 -17.40 -10.15 14.61
N ASP A 209 -16.32 -10.09 15.40
CA ASP A 209 -15.39 -8.97 15.43
C ASP A 209 -14.56 -8.86 14.13
N SER A 210 -14.10 -9.99 13.57
CA SER A 210 -13.30 -10.00 12.33
C SER A 210 -14.16 -10.09 11.08
N TYR A 211 -15.43 -10.51 11.20
CA TYR A 211 -16.34 -10.72 10.07
C TYR A 211 -16.50 -9.46 9.22
N LYS A 212 -16.70 -8.29 9.87
CA LYS A 212 -16.88 -7.01 9.16
C LYS A 212 -15.64 -6.61 8.37
N ASP A 213 -14.46 -6.75 8.97
CA ASP A 213 -13.21 -6.37 8.33
C ASP A 213 -12.87 -7.32 7.18
N SER A 214 -13.00 -8.64 7.38
CA SER A 214 -12.73 -9.63 6.35
C SER A 214 -13.69 -9.50 5.16
N THR A 215 -14.99 -9.34 5.42
CA THR A 215 -15.99 -9.16 4.34
C THR A 215 -15.80 -7.87 3.56
N LEU A 216 -15.40 -6.78 4.22
CA LEU A 216 -15.05 -5.53 3.54
C LEU A 216 -13.85 -5.71 2.59
N ILE A 217 -12.81 -6.43 3.03
CA ILE A 217 -11.63 -6.66 2.17
C ILE A 217 -11.96 -7.63 1.02
N MET A 218 -12.76 -8.67 1.28
CA MET A 218 -13.25 -9.57 0.22
C MET A 218 -14.07 -8.82 -0.82
N GLN A 219 -14.88 -7.85 -0.41
CA GLN A 219 -15.60 -6.97 -1.33
C GLN A 219 -14.65 -6.18 -2.22
N LEU A 220 -13.58 -5.61 -1.67
CA LEU A 220 -12.56 -4.90 -2.45
C LEU A 220 -11.81 -5.82 -3.44
N LEU A 221 -11.52 -7.07 -3.05
CA LEU A 221 -10.96 -8.07 -3.96
C LEU A 221 -11.89 -8.34 -5.15
N ARG A 222 -13.19 -8.52 -4.88
CA ARG A 222 -14.21 -8.72 -5.93
C ARG A 222 -14.34 -7.51 -6.85
N ASP A 223 -14.29 -6.30 -6.29
CA ASP A 223 -14.41 -5.07 -7.06
C ASP A 223 -13.20 -4.91 -8.00
N ASN A 224 -11.98 -5.19 -7.52
CA ASN A 224 -10.79 -5.21 -8.37
C ASN A 224 -10.89 -6.28 -9.48
N LEU A 225 -11.33 -7.50 -9.15
CA LEU A 225 -11.52 -8.55 -10.15
C LEU A 225 -12.51 -8.14 -11.24
N THR A 226 -13.60 -7.47 -10.86
CA THR A 226 -14.62 -7.00 -11.81
C THR A 226 -14.04 -5.94 -12.74
N LEU A 227 -13.29 -4.98 -12.19
CA LEU A 227 -12.64 -3.93 -12.96
C LEU A 227 -11.62 -4.48 -13.96
N TRP A 228 -10.72 -5.36 -13.49
CA TRP A 228 -9.64 -5.91 -14.31
C TRP A 228 -10.15 -6.87 -15.39
N THR A 229 -11.21 -7.62 -15.12
CA THR A 229 -11.82 -8.51 -16.14
C THR A 229 -12.66 -7.74 -17.15
N SER A 230 -13.23 -6.58 -16.79
CA SER A 230 -13.87 -5.69 -17.77
C SER A 230 -12.86 -4.97 -18.67
N ASP A 231 -11.70 -4.57 -18.14
CA ASP A 231 -10.64 -3.93 -18.93
C ASP A 231 -10.06 -4.90 -19.97
N SER A 232 -9.79 -6.16 -19.60
CA SER A 232 -9.30 -7.18 -20.54
C SER A 232 -10.30 -7.52 -21.65
N ALA A 233 -11.61 -7.48 -21.37
CA ALA A 233 -12.64 -7.71 -22.38
C ALA A 233 -12.78 -6.53 -23.38
N GLY A 234 -12.42 -5.32 -22.96
CA GLY A 234 -12.36 -4.15 -23.84
C GLY A 234 -11.16 -4.19 -24.81
N GLU A 235 -9.99 -4.59 -24.32
CA GLU A 235 -8.77 -4.71 -25.15
C GLU A 235 -8.88 -5.84 -26.20
N GLU A 236 -9.56 -6.95 -25.90
CA GLU A 236 -9.82 -8.02 -26.89
C GLU A 236 -10.78 -7.58 -28.02
N CYS A 237 -11.73 -6.69 -27.73
CA CYS A 237 -12.63 -6.14 -28.76
C CYS A 237 -11.91 -5.17 -29.71
N ASP A 238 -11.05 -4.29 -29.19
CA ASP A 238 -10.27 -3.36 -30.02
C ASP A 238 -9.18 -4.06 -30.84
N ALA A 239 -8.61 -5.16 -30.33
CA ALA A 239 -7.66 -5.98 -31.08
C ALA A 239 -8.31 -6.77 -32.23
N ALA A 240 -9.59 -7.14 -32.10
CA ALA A 240 -10.34 -7.83 -33.16
C ALA A 240 -10.76 -6.89 -34.30
N GLU A 241 -11.12 -5.63 -34.00
CA GLU A 241 -11.46 -4.63 -35.04
C GLU A 241 -10.24 -4.08 -35.80
N GLY A 242 -9.05 -4.15 -35.21
CA GLY A 242 -7.79 -3.74 -35.86
C GLY A 242 -7.18 -4.76 -36.84
N ALA A 243 -7.70 -5.99 -36.89
CA ALA A 243 -7.18 -7.07 -37.73
C ALA A 243 -7.97 -7.28 -39.04
N GLU A 244 -9.07 -6.55 -39.25
CA GLU A 244 -9.93 -6.67 -40.44
C GLU A 244 -9.79 -5.52 -41.46
N ASN A 245 -8.75 -4.68 -41.38
CA ASN A 245 -8.47 -3.63 -42.40
C ASN A 245 -7.12 -3.79 -43.09
#